data_AF-A0A147BWE0-F1
#
_entry.id   AF-A0A147BWE0-F1
#
_cell.length_a   1.000
_cell.length_b   1.000
_cell.length_c   1.000
_cell.angle_alpha   90.00
_cell.angle_beta   90.00
_cell.angle_gamma   90.00
#
_symmetry.space_group_name_H-M   'P 1'
#
loop_
_entity.id
_entity.type
_entity.pdbx_description
1 polymer ?
#
loop_
_entity_poly.entity_id
_entity_poly.type
_entity_poly.pdbx_seq_one_letter_code
_entity_poly.pdbx_strand_id
1 'polypeptide(L)'
;EGKKEILQFPSFIPNPKELASKLVYICKKHKKDSSSNYTAINDKHLDFKNCTFLCKHGPDVTVTLSMPEETPCGPSGQTCANKSQCVGHIPGC
;
A
#
# COMPACT_ATOMS: atom_id res chain seq x y z
N GLU A 1 24.03 8.42 4.26
CA GLU A 1 22.75 8.96 4.74
C GLU A 1 21.60 8.23 4.03
N GLY A 2 20.91 7.33 4.72
CA GLY A 2 19.79 6.60 4.12
C GLY A 2 18.58 7.51 4.06
N LYS A 3 18.24 8.03 2.88
CA LYS A 3 16.98 8.72 2.64
C LYS A 3 15.86 7.75 3.02
N LYS A 4 15.25 7.93 4.19
CA LYS A 4 13.95 7.34 4.51
C LYS A 4 13.00 7.97 3.51
N GLU A 5 12.71 7.26 2.41
CA GLU A 5 11.65 7.65 1.49
C GLU A 5 10.39 7.81 2.34
N ILE A 6 9.99 9.07 2.54
CA ILE A 6 8.80 9.42 3.27
C ILE A 6 7.67 8.96 2.35
N LEU A 7 7.06 7.82 2.67
CA LEU A 7 5.87 7.35 1.97
C LEU A 7 4.85 8.49 1.98
N GLN A 8 4.59 9.08 0.81
CA GLN A 8 3.64 10.17 0.65
C GLN A 8 2.25 9.56 0.56
N PHE A 9 1.56 9.51 1.71
CA PHE A 9 0.18 9.07 1.75
C PHE A 9 -0.76 10.26 1.56
N PRO A 10 -1.93 10.06 0.94
CA PRO A 10 -2.97 11.08 0.89
C PRO A 10 -3.38 11.58 2.28
N SER A 11 -3.79 12.84 2.37
CA SER A 11 -4.22 13.48 3.63
C SER A 11 -5.41 12.80 4.30
N PHE A 12 -6.21 12.03 3.55
CA PHE A 12 -7.32 11.26 4.09
C PHE A 12 -6.88 9.98 4.84
N ILE A 13 -5.59 9.62 4.77
CA ILE A 13 -5.03 8.52 5.55
C ILE A 13 -4.68 9.05 6.95
N PRO A 14 -5.43 8.69 8.00
CA PRO A 14 -5.19 9.23 9.34
C PRO A 14 -3.84 8.75 9.90
N ASN A 15 -3.48 7.48 9.68
CA ASN A 15 -2.29 6.83 10.22
C ASN A 15 -1.42 6.22 9.11
N PRO A 16 -0.63 7.01 8.36
CA PRO A 16 0.16 6.52 7.24
C PRO A 16 1.22 5.47 7.62
N LYS A 17 1.86 5.63 8.78
CA LYS A 17 2.85 4.66 9.29
C LYS A 17 2.22 3.31 9.63
N GLU A 18 1.02 3.32 10.19
CA GLU A 18 0.30 2.12 10.56
C GLU A 18 -0.15 1.37 9.31
N LEU A 19 -0.73 2.08 8.34
CA LEU A 19 -1.08 1.52 7.04
C LEU A 19 0.14 0.91 6.35
N ALA A 20 1.25 1.65 6.24
CA ALA A 20 2.50 1.13 5.68
C ALA A 20 2.96 -0.16 6.37
N SER A 21 2.95 -0.18 7.71
CA SER A 21 3.35 -1.36 8.49
C SER A 21 2.45 -2.56 8.21
N LYS A 22 1.13 -2.32 8.10
CA LYS A 22 0.12 -3.34 7.79
C LYS A 22 0.30 -3.91 6.38
N LEU A 23 0.55 -3.04 5.39
CA LEU A 23 0.84 -3.45 4.02
C LEU A 23 2.13 -4.27 3.93
N VAL A 24 3.21 -3.86 4.61
CA VAL A 24 4.45 -4.65 4.70
C VAL A 24 4.19 -6.01 5.34
N TYR A 25 3.39 -6.07 6.41
CA TYR A 25 3.05 -7.32 7.08
C TYR A 25 2.30 -8.28 6.15
N ILE A 26 1.29 -7.80 5.43
CA ILE A 26 0.56 -8.57 4.43
C ILE A 26 1.51 -9.05 3.33
N CYS A 27 2.39 -8.16 2.87
CA CYS A 27 3.42 -8.46 1.87
C CYS A 27 4.29 -9.64 2.29
N LYS A 28 4.80 -9.61 3.52
CA LYS A 28 5.64 -10.69 4.08
C LYS A 28 4.85 -11.99 4.23
N LYS A 29 3.60 -11.92 4.71
CA LYS A 29 2.74 -13.10 4.89
C LYS A 29 2.41 -13.78 3.56
N HIS A 30 2.30 -13.02 2.48
CA HIS A 30 1.99 -13.53 1.15
C HIS A 30 3.19 -14.18 0.43
N LYS A 31 4.39 -14.08 0.99
CA LYS A 31 5.61 -14.68 0.45
C LYS A 31 5.58 -16.19 0.69
N LYS A 32 5.26 -16.96 -0.37
CA LYS A 32 5.17 -18.43 -0.31
C LYS A 32 6.51 -19.13 -0.12
N ASP A 33 7.64 -18.49 -0.47
CA ASP A 33 8.94 -19.12 -0.41
C ASP A 33 10.02 -18.19 0.14
N SER A 34 10.75 -18.66 1.15
CA SER A 34 11.44 -17.82 2.12
C SER A 34 12.91 -17.51 1.79
N SER A 35 13.35 -17.65 0.54
CA SER A 35 14.77 -17.42 0.22
C SER A 35 15.23 -15.96 0.26
N SER A 36 14.36 -14.99 -0.04
CA SER A 36 14.72 -13.56 -0.04
C SER A 36 14.21 -12.80 1.18
N ASN A 37 15.08 -12.33 2.07
CA ASN A 37 14.67 -11.47 3.20
C ASN A 37 14.20 -10.07 2.77
N TYR A 38 14.28 -9.76 1.47
CA TYR A 38 13.86 -8.48 0.93
C TYR A 38 12.34 -8.43 0.76
N THR A 39 11.68 -7.55 1.49
CA THR A 39 10.27 -7.23 1.27
C THR A 39 10.10 -5.72 1.34
N ALA A 40 9.66 -5.12 0.24
CA ALA A 40 9.46 -3.68 0.15
C ALA A 40 8.10 -3.36 -0.49
N ILE A 41 7.50 -2.29 0.01
CA ILE A 41 6.36 -1.61 -0.60
C ILE A 41 6.81 -0.19 -0.95
N ASN A 42 6.23 0.41 -1.98
CA ASN A 42 6.53 1.78 -2.39
C ASN A 42 5.20 2.56 -2.50
N ASP A 43 5.16 3.79 -1.96
CA ASP A 43 3.97 4.65 -1.97
C ASP A 43 3.50 4.99 -3.39
N LYS A 44 4.41 5.11 -4.36
CA LYS A 44 4.10 5.36 -5.78
C LYS A 44 3.34 4.22 -6.45
N HIS A 45 3.25 3.07 -5.80
CA HIS A 45 2.55 1.89 -6.28
C HIS A 45 1.38 1.49 -5.38
N LEU A 46 0.83 2.44 -4.62
CA LEU A 46 -0.43 2.30 -3.91
C LEU A 46 -1.57 2.79 -4.81
N ASP A 47 -2.45 1.87 -5.20
CA ASP A 47 -3.63 2.16 -6.00
C ASP A 47 -4.86 2.16 -5.10
N PHE A 48 -5.23 3.35 -4.61
CA PHE A 48 -6.42 3.50 -3.77
C PHE A 48 -7.72 3.29 -4.56
N LYS A 49 -7.73 3.42 -5.89
CA LYS A 49 -8.91 3.16 -6.74
C LYS A 49 -9.35 1.71 -6.65
N ASN A 50 -8.40 0.81 -6.90
CA ASN A 50 -8.60 -0.63 -6.96
C ASN A 50 -8.33 -1.29 -5.61
N CYS A 51 -7.84 -0.50 -4.65
CA CYS A 51 -7.40 -0.96 -3.35
C CYS A 51 -6.35 -2.04 -3.49
N THR A 52 -5.31 -1.76 -4.28
CA THR A 52 -4.20 -2.67 -4.51
C THR A 52 -2.87 -1.98 -4.24
N PHE A 53 -1.87 -2.78 -3.90
CA PHE A 53 -0.51 -2.30 -3.68
C PHE A 53 0.50 -3.27 -4.27
N LEU A 54 1.61 -2.72 -4.75
CA LEU A 54 2.71 -3.53 -5.28
C LEU A 54 3.66 -3.96 -4.15
N CYS A 55 3.88 -5.25 -4.08
CA CYS A 55 4.76 -5.93 -3.16
C CYS A 55 5.99 -6.44 -3.89
N LYS A 56 7.19 -6.01 -3.46
CA LYS A 56 8.46 -6.54 -3.97
C LYS A 56 9.02 -7.56 -2.99
N HIS A 57 9.21 -8.81 -3.43
CA HIS A 57 9.86 -9.88 -2.67
C HIS A 57 11.32 -10.12 -3.10
N GLY A 58 11.79 -9.41 -4.12
CA GLY A 58 13.14 -9.47 -4.66
C GLY A 58 13.34 -8.45 -5.79
N PRO A 59 14.51 -8.46 -6.45
CA PRO A 59 14.81 -7.57 -7.57
C PRO A 59 13.81 -7.71 -8.72
N ASP A 60 13.44 -8.95 -9.04
CA ASP A 60 12.58 -9.29 -10.19
C ASP A 60 11.23 -9.91 -9.76
N VAL A 61 10.95 -9.99 -8.45
CA VAL A 61 9.72 -10.60 -7.93
C VAL A 61 8.80 -9.52 -7.38
N THR A 62 7.82 -9.15 -8.19
CA THR A 62 6.72 -8.24 -7.83
C THR A 62 5.39 -8.97 -7.83
N VAL A 63 4.59 -8.78 -6.79
CA VAL A 63 3.22 -9.26 -6.71
C VAL A 63 2.30 -8.10 -6.36
N THR A 64 1.15 -8.02 -7.02
CA THR A 64 0.12 -7.04 -6.70
C THR A 64 -0.84 -7.68 -5.71
N LEU A 65 -1.01 -7.08 -4.55
CA LEU A 65 -1.91 -7.57 -3.49
C LEU A 65 -3.05 -6.59 -3.25
N SER A 66 -4.16 -7.08 -2.69
CA SER A 66 -5.27 -6.23 -2.28
C SER A 66 -5.02 -5.64 -0.90
N MET A 67 -5.30 -4.36 -0.74
CA MET A 67 -5.31 -3.67 0.55
C MET A 67 -6.43 -4.23 1.45
N PRO A 68 -6.30 -4.14 2.77
CA PRO A 68 -7.38 -4.46 3.72
C PRO A 68 -8.65 -3.67 3.42
N GLU A 69 -9.81 -4.29 3.64
CA GLU A 69 -11.12 -3.66 3.40
C GLU A 69 -11.35 -2.42 4.27
N GLU A 70 -10.78 -2.37 5.48
CA GLU A 70 -10.84 -1.17 6.33
C GLU A 70 -9.92 -0.02 5.89
N THR A 71 -9.09 -0.22 4.86
CA THR A 71 -8.14 0.81 4.42
C THR A 71 -8.90 2.01 3.87
N PRO A 72 -8.70 3.22 4.43
CA PRO A 72 -9.31 4.41 3.87
C PRO A 72 -8.81 4.64 2.45
N CYS A 73 -9.72 4.91 1.53
CA CYS A 73 -9.45 5.09 0.11
C CYS A 73 -10.05 6.38 -0.45
N GLY A 74 -10.58 7.25 0.42
CA GLY A 74 -11.11 8.56 0.03
C GLY A 74 -11.35 9.50 1.24
N PRO A 75 -11.55 10.80 0.98
CA PRO A 75 -11.66 11.84 2.00
C PRO A 75 -12.99 11.88 2.77
N SER A 76 -14.01 11.18 2.30
CA SER A 76 -15.35 11.14 2.90
C SER A 76 -15.57 9.87 3.73
N GLY A 77 -14.50 9.24 4.20
CA GLY A 77 -14.57 7.99 4.98
C GLY A 77 -14.81 6.75 4.13
N GLN A 78 -14.56 6.81 2.82
CA GLN A 78 -14.62 5.63 1.96
C GLN A 78 -13.51 4.66 2.33
N THR A 79 -13.82 3.36 2.28
CA THR A 79 -12.88 2.29 2.54
C THR A 79 -12.81 1.31 1.39
N CYS A 80 -11.75 0.52 1.36
CA CYS A 80 -11.52 -0.50 0.35
C CYS A 80 -12.56 -1.63 0.32
N ALA A 81 -13.43 -1.73 1.32
CA ALA A 81 -14.64 -2.54 1.29
C ALA A 81 -15.56 -2.17 0.11
N ASN A 82 -15.59 -0.90 -0.29
CA ASN A 82 -16.39 -0.41 -1.41
C ASN A 82 -15.55 0.36 -2.43
N LYS A 83 -14.78 -0.39 -3.23
CA LYS A 83 -13.83 0.12 -4.24
C LYS A 83 -14.44 1.14 -5.20
N SER A 84 -15.72 1.01 -5.54
CA SER A 84 -16.44 1.93 -6.42
C SER A 84 -16.53 3.36 -5.89
N GLN A 85 -16.37 3.56 -4.58
CA GLN A 85 -16.42 4.87 -3.94
C GLN A 85 -15.01 5.46 -3.70
N CYS A 86 -13.95 4.70 -3.98
CA CYS A 86 -12.58 5.10 -3.76
C CYS A 86 -12.08 6.06 -4.85
N VAL A 87 -11.26 7.03 -4.44
CA VAL A 87 -10.71 8.02 -5.39
C VAL A 87 -9.50 7.43 -6.10
N GLY A 88 -9.53 7.47 -7.45
CA GLY A 88 -8.49 6.84 -8.25
C GLY A 88 -7.32 7.72 -8.63
N HIS A 89 -7.44 9.02 -8.42
CA HIS A 89 -6.38 9.98 -8.70
C HIS A 89 -6.52 11.13 -7.71
N ILE A 90 -5.56 11.27 -6.81
CA ILE A 90 -5.32 12.54 -6.13
C ILE A 90 -4.11 13.16 -6.80
N PRO A 91 -4.31 14.10 -7.76
CA PRO A 91 -3.22 14.86 -8.33
C PRO A 91 -2.76 15.87 -7.28
N GLY A 92 -1.56 15.66 -6.74
CA GLY A 92 -0.82 16.65 -5.95
C GLY A 92 -1.29 16.83 -4.51
N CYS A 93 -0.45 16.37 -3.57
CA CYS A 93 -0.20 17.01 -2.27
C CYS A 93 1.18 16.56 -1.81
#